data_AF-A0A6G1FQ66-F1
#
_entry.id   AF-A0A6G1FQ66-F1
#
_cell.length_a   1.000
_cell.length_b   1.000
_cell.length_c   1.000
_cell.angle_alpha   90.00
_cell.angle_beta   90.00
_cell.angle_gamma   90.00
#
_symmetry.space_group_name_H-M   'P 1'
#
loop_
_entity.id
_entity.type
_entity.pdbx_description
1 polymer ?
#
loop_
_entity_poly.entity_id
_entity_poly.type
_entity_poly.pdbx_seq_one_letter_code
_entity_poly.pdbx_strand_id
1 'polypeptide(L)'
;MLDDGLKAKAQINRYLALQTEIPSFTAEEWQHLSQIHQVLSKFNELTLFVSERKPQISLTVPLYYKLHDLLNKGSEAQGVFSGLDRDIARAIKEGMKKYEKYYTFIDELDTYYTTLILDPRVKGDLILNELEDKEARNLILRAVRNSLHQKYPLRNRESPRTVLQQSASETKIVESRMLQRLQP
;
A
#
# COMPACT_ATOMS: atom_id res chain seq x y z
N MET A 1 4.70 -17.76 1.00
CA MET A 1 3.93 -19.01 0.76
C MET A 1 3.43 -19.12 -0.68
N LEU A 2 2.48 -18.30 -1.14
CA LEU A 2 2.02 -18.38 -2.55
C LEU A 2 3.11 -18.00 -3.56
N ASP A 3 3.88 -16.94 -3.27
CA ASP A 3 5.04 -16.54 -4.07
C ASP A 3 6.08 -17.67 -4.19
N ASP A 4 6.45 -18.27 -3.06
CA ASP A 4 7.38 -19.41 -3.01
C ASP A 4 6.84 -20.62 -3.78
N GLY A 5 5.54 -20.91 -3.64
CA GLY A 5 4.87 -21.98 -4.37
C GLY A 5 4.87 -21.77 -5.88
N LEU A 6 4.62 -20.54 -6.34
CA LEU A 6 4.70 -20.18 -7.76
C LEU A 6 6.13 -20.27 -8.31
N LYS A 7 7.13 -19.84 -7.52
CA LYS A 7 8.56 -19.99 -7.86
C LYS A 7 8.98 -21.46 -7.92
N ALA A 8 8.42 -22.29 -7.06
CA ALA A 8 8.69 -23.73 -6.98
C ALA A 8 7.83 -24.58 -7.95
N LYS A 9 7.06 -23.97 -8.86
CA LYS A 9 6.13 -24.66 -9.78
C LYS A 9 6.78 -25.84 -10.51
N ALA A 10 8.01 -25.68 -11.01
CA ALA A 10 8.70 -26.73 -11.74
C ALA A 10 9.05 -27.93 -10.84
N GLN A 11 9.50 -27.66 -9.62
CA GLN A 11 9.84 -28.67 -8.62
C GLN A 11 8.58 -29.40 -8.13
N ILE A 12 7.49 -28.67 -7.90
CA ILE A 12 6.20 -29.22 -7.49
C ILE A 12 5.65 -30.15 -8.58
N ASN A 13 5.63 -29.71 -9.84
CA ASN A 13 5.14 -30.54 -10.94
C ASN A 13 6.01 -31.81 -11.13
N ARG A 14 7.33 -31.70 -10.95
CA ARG A 14 8.23 -32.86 -10.99
C ARG A 14 7.95 -33.84 -9.85
N TYR A 15 7.66 -33.34 -8.65
CA TYR A 15 7.30 -34.17 -7.50
C TYR A 15 5.96 -34.88 -7.72
N LEU A 16 4.95 -34.16 -8.21
CA LEU A 16 3.62 -34.72 -8.50
C LEU A 16 3.68 -35.78 -9.61
N ALA A 17 4.56 -35.61 -10.60
CA ALA A 17 4.78 -36.64 -11.62
C ALA A 17 5.35 -37.96 -11.06
N LEU A 18 5.98 -37.94 -9.88
CA LEU A 18 6.51 -39.12 -9.20
C LEU A 18 5.49 -39.75 -8.22
N GLN A 19 4.40 -39.05 -7.89
CA GLN A 19 3.42 -39.48 -6.90
C GLN A 19 2.06 -39.70 -7.55
N THR A 20 1.65 -40.97 -7.70
CA THR A 20 0.39 -41.33 -8.38
C THR A 20 -0.88 -41.05 -7.58
N GLU A 21 -0.76 -40.79 -6.28
CA GLU A 21 -1.90 -40.56 -5.39
C GLU A 21 -2.39 -39.10 -5.38
N ILE A 22 -1.57 -38.16 -5.86
CA ILE A 22 -1.88 -36.73 -5.82
C ILE A 22 -2.10 -36.23 -7.25
N PRO A 23 -3.27 -35.64 -7.55
CA PRO A 23 -3.53 -35.09 -8.88
C PRO A 23 -2.57 -33.94 -9.19
N SER A 24 -2.11 -33.88 -10.44
CA SER A 24 -1.30 -32.77 -10.93
C SER A 24 -2.14 -31.53 -11.18
N PHE A 25 -1.57 -30.36 -10.89
CA PHE A 25 -2.19 -29.09 -11.22
C PHE A 25 -2.17 -28.83 -12.73
N THR A 26 -3.33 -28.42 -13.25
CA THR A 26 -3.52 -27.97 -14.63
C THR A 26 -2.88 -26.59 -14.86
N ALA A 27 -2.67 -26.23 -16.13
CA ALA A 27 -2.16 -24.91 -16.49
C ALA A 27 -3.10 -23.78 -16.02
N GLU A 28 -4.42 -24.02 -16.08
CA GLU A 28 -5.46 -23.08 -15.65
C GLU A 28 -5.42 -22.85 -14.14
N GLU A 29 -5.27 -23.90 -13.33
CA GLU A 29 -5.14 -23.77 -11.87
C GLU A 29 -3.88 -22.98 -11.46
N TRP A 30 -2.75 -23.21 -12.14
CA TRP A 30 -1.55 -22.42 -11.93
C TRP A 30 -1.75 -20.95 -12.29
N GLN A 31 -2.49 -20.67 -13.36
CA GLN A 31 -2.81 -19.31 -13.77
C GLN A 31 -3.76 -18.64 -12.78
N HIS A 32 -4.78 -19.36 -12.29
CA HIS A 32 -5.69 -18.89 -11.26
C HIS A 32 -4.93 -18.56 -9.95
N LEU A 33 -4.02 -19.43 -9.51
CA LEU A 33 -3.15 -19.16 -8.36
C LEU A 33 -2.26 -17.93 -8.56
N SER A 34 -1.73 -17.73 -9.77
CA SER A 34 -0.95 -16.54 -10.10
C SER A 34 -1.77 -15.26 -10.00
N GLN A 35 -3.04 -15.30 -10.43
CA GLN A 35 -3.96 -14.15 -10.32
C GLN A 35 -4.34 -13.87 -8.86
N ILE A 36 -4.59 -14.90 -8.06
CA ILE A 36 -4.81 -14.74 -6.61
C ILE A 36 -3.58 -14.08 -5.95
N HIS A 37 -2.38 -14.57 -6.27
CA HIS A 37 -1.15 -13.99 -5.75
C HIS A 37 -0.98 -12.53 -6.16
N GLN A 38 -1.28 -12.20 -7.42
CA GLN A 38 -1.23 -10.83 -7.93
C GLN A 38 -2.11 -9.88 -7.11
N VAL A 39 -3.36 -10.27 -6.83
CA VAL A 39 -4.27 -9.47 -5.99
C VAL A 39 -3.74 -9.34 -4.56
N LEU A 40 -3.41 -10.46 -3.92
CA LEU A 40 -2.94 -10.49 -2.53
C LEU A 40 -1.62 -9.75 -2.32
N SER A 41 -0.74 -9.73 -3.34
CA SER A 41 0.52 -8.99 -3.27
C SER A 41 0.30 -7.49 -3.03
N LYS A 42 -0.77 -6.91 -3.61
CA LYS A 42 -1.12 -5.50 -3.43
C LYS A 42 -1.65 -5.20 -2.03
N PHE A 43 -2.37 -6.13 -1.42
CA PHE A 43 -2.73 -6.03 0.00
C PHE A 43 -1.50 -6.15 0.89
N ASN A 44 -0.57 -7.06 0.57
CA ASN A 44 0.66 -7.22 1.31
C ASN A 44 1.53 -5.95 1.26
N GLU A 45 1.65 -5.30 0.09
CA GLU A 45 2.34 -4.00 -0.04
C GLU A 45 1.76 -2.94 0.91
N LEU A 46 0.43 -2.87 1.04
CA LEU A 46 -0.23 -1.93 1.95
C LEU A 46 0.01 -2.27 3.43
N THR A 47 -0.12 -3.54 3.80
CA THR A 47 0.10 -3.99 5.19
C THR A 47 1.56 -3.82 5.62
N LEU A 48 2.49 -4.10 4.72
CA LEU A 48 3.93 -3.95 4.95
C LEU A 48 4.29 -2.47 5.10
N PHE A 49 3.72 -1.59 4.27
CA PHE A 49 3.87 -0.15 4.42
C PHE A 49 3.47 0.35 5.82
N VAL A 50 2.37 -0.17 6.38
CA VAL A 50 1.91 0.20 7.73
C VAL A 50 2.77 -0.42 8.83
N SER A 51 3.25 -1.65 8.62
CA SER A 51 4.00 -2.42 9.62
C SER A 51 5.46 -1.98 9.76
N GLU A 52 6.14 -1.66 8.63
CA GLU A 52 7.54 -1.22 8.64
C GLU A 52 7.67 0.23 9.06
N ARG A 53 6.68 1.06 8.72
CA ARG A 53 6.58 2.40 9.29
C ARG A 53 6.11 2.26 10.73
N LYS A 54 6.54 3.18 11.60
CA LYS A 54 5.88 3.33 12.90
C LYS A 54 4.41 3.63 12.60
N PRO A 55 3.46 2.75 12.97
CA PRO A 55 2.06 2.94 12.63
C PRO A 55 1.58 4.26 13.24
N GLN A 56 0.99 5.11 12.42
CA GLN A 56 0.53 6.43 12.81
C GLN A 56 -0.91 6.62 12.34
N ILE A 57 -1.75 7.11 13.25
CA ILE A 57 -3.17 7.33 13.01
C ILE A 57 -3.45 8.31 11.86
N SER A 58 -2.52 9.23 11.58
CA SER A 58 -2.62 10.14 10.43
C SER A 58 -2.58 9.43 9.07
N LEU A 59 -2.05 8.21 9.00
CA LEU A 59 -1.98 7.43 7.76
C LEU A 59 -3.24 6.62 7.48
N THR A 60 -4.18 6.53 8.43
CA THR A 60 -5.39 5.71 8.30
C THR A 60 -6.24 6.14 7.11
N VAL A 61 -6.57 7.43 6.99
CA VAL A 61 -7.42 7.94 5.90
C VAL A 61 -6.78 7.69 4.52
N PRO A 62 -5.53 8.11 4.25
CA PRO A 62 -4.86 7.84 2.97
C PRO A 62 -4.78 6.34 2.63
N LEU A 63 -4.57 5.49 3.64
CA LEU A 63 -4.50 4.04 3.44
C LEU A 63 -5.84 3.47 2.98
N TYR A 64 -6.94 3.90 3.59
CA TYR A 64 -8.28 3.45 3.20
C TYR A 64 -8.66 3.91 1.79
N TYR A 65 -8.35 5.16 1.40
CA TYR A 65 -8.53 5.60 0.01
C TYR A 65 -7.72 4.76 -0.98
N LYS A 66 -6.48 4.39 -0.64
CA LYS A 66 -5.67 3.53 -1.52
C LYS A 66 -6.23 2.10 -1.61
N LEU A 67 -6.81 1.59 -0.52
CA LEU A 67 -7.49 0.30 -0.50
C LEU A 67 -8.76 0.34 -1.35
N HIS A 68 -9.55 1.41 -1.28
CA HIS A 68 -10.70 1.63 -2.14
C HIS A 68 -10.30 1.58 -3.62
N ASP A 69 -9.29 2.34 -4.03
CA ASP A 69 -8.79 2.36 -5.41
C ASP A 69 -8.37 0.98 -5.90
N LEU A 70 -7.72 0.20 -5.03
CA LEU A 70 -7.27 -1.16 -5.35
C LEU A 70 -8.47 -2.07 -5.58
N LEU A 71 -9.44 -2.05 -4.65
CA LEU A 71 -10.66 -2.84 -4.74
C LEU A 71 -11.49 -2.44 -5.97
N ASN A 72 -11.63 -1.14 -6.25
CA ASN A 72 -12.42 -0.65 -7.38
C ASN A 72 -11.80 -1.07 -8.72
N LYS A 73 -10.48 -0.86 -8.88
CA LYS A 73 -9.75 -1.32 -10.08
C LYS A 73 -9.80 -2.83 -10.24
N GLY A 74 -9.73 -3.57 -9.14
CA GLY A 74 -9.84 -5.03 -9.17
C GLY A 74 -11.23 -5.51 -9.55
N SER A 75 -12.29 -4.87 -9.04
CA SER A 75 -13.68 -5.23 -9.37
C SER A 75 -14.07 -4.86 -10.80
N GLU A 76 -13.50 -3.78 -11.34
CA GLU A 76 -13.71 -3.34 -12.72
C GLU A 76 -12.73 -4.02 -13.70
N ALA A 77 -11.84 -4.91 -13.22
CA ALA A 77 -10.79 -5.56 -13.98
C ALA A 77 -9.95 -4.56 -14.81
N GLN A 78 -9.55 -3.46 -14.19
CA GLN A 78 -8.79 -2.38 -14.82
C GLN A 78 -7.30 -2.38 -14.47
N GLY A 79 -6.50 -1.84 -15.39
CA GLY A 79 -5.06 -1.65 -15.19
C GLY A 79 -4.34 -2.98 -14.96
N VAL A 80 -3.67 -3.10 -13.80
CA VAL A 80 -2.93 -4.31 -13.43
C VAL A 80 -3.86 -5.53 -13.26
N PHE A 81 -5.16 -5.31 -13.07
CA PHE A 81 -6.15 -6.37 -12.88
C PHE A 81 -6.92 -6.73 -14.17
N SER A 82 -6.45 -6.27 -15.33
CA SER A 82 -7.04 -6.66 -16.62
C SER A 82 -6.91 -8.16 -16.85
N GLY A 83 -8.03 -8.81 -17.19
CA GLY A 83 -8.04 -10.25 -17.45
C GLY A 83 -8.07 -11.14 -16.20
N LEU A 84 -8.42 -10.59 -15.03
CA LEU A 84 -8.73 -11.39 -13.86
C LEU A 84 -9.87 -12.37 -14.14
N ASP A 85 -9.75 -13.57 -13.58
CA ASP A 85 -10.82 -14.54 -13.55
C ASP A 85 -12.10 -13.94 -12.92
N ARG A 86 -13.26 -14.35 -13.44
CA ARG A 86 -14.56 -13.82 -13.04
C ARG A 86 -14.86 -14.07 -11.57
N ASP A 87 -14.46 -15.21 -11.03
CA ASP A 87 -14.69 -15.54 -9.63
C ASP A 87 -13.80 -14.72 -8.71
N ILE A 88 -12.55 -14.44 -9.12
CA ILE A 88 -11.65 -13.53 -8.41
C ILE A 88 -12.20 -12.10 -8.42
N ALA A 89 -12.63 -11.60 -9.58
CA ALA A 89 -13.24 -10.27 -9.68
C ALA A 89 -14.51 -10.14 -8.81
N ARG A 90 -15.34 -11.19 -8.77
CA ARG A 90 -16.51 -11.26 -7.87
C ARG A 90 -16.09 -11.25 -6.40
N ALA A 91 -15.04 -11.98 -6.02
CA ALA A 91 -14.53 -11.98 -4.66
C ALA A 91 -14.01 -10.59 -4.23
N ILE A 92 -13.33 -9.87 -5.14
CA ILE A 92 -12.89 -8.48 -4.89
C ILE A 92 -14.10 -7.56 -4.69
N LYS A 93 -15.15 -7.72 -5.51
CA LYS A 93 -16.39 -6.95 -5.37
C LYS A 93 -17.08 -7.20 -4.03
N GLU A 94 -17.11 -8.44 -3.54
CA GLU A 94 -17.57 -8.73 -2.18
C GLU A 94 -16.65 -8.11 -1.11
N GLY A 95 -15.34 -8.06 -1.38
CA GLY A 95 -14.37 -7.32 -0.58
C GLY A 95 -14.70 -5.82 -0.46
N MET A 96 -15.27 -5.20 -1.49
CA MET A 96 -15.70 -3.80 -1.45
C MET A 96 -16.78 -3.56 -0.39
N LYS A 97 -17.76 -4.47 -0.24
CA LYS A 97 -18.77 -4.36 0.81
C LYS A 97 -18.16 -4.38 2.21
N LYS A 98 -17.10 -5.19 2.39
CA LYS A 98 -16.36 -5.24 3.64
C LYS A 98 -15.58 -3.95 3.88
N TYR A 99 -14.99 -3.37 2.83
CA TYR A 99 -14.37 -2.05 2.89
C TYR A 99 -15.36 -0.98 3.34
N GLU A 100 -16.52 -0.88 2.68
CA GLU A 100 -17.56 0.12 2.99
C GLU A 100 -17.96 0.06 4.46
N LYS A 101 -18.23 -1.15 4.98
CA LYS A 101 -18.57 -1.34 6.39
C LYS A 101 -17.53 -0.76 7.35
N TYR A 102 -16.24 -0.97 7.10
CA TYR A 102 -15.19 -0.46 7.97
C TYR A 102 -14.89 1.02 7.73
N TYR A 103 -15.08 1.49 6.50
CA TYR A 103 -14.92 2.89 6.15
C TYR A 103 -15.94 3.77 6.87
N THR A 104 -17.20 3.32 7.01
CA THR A 104 -18.23 4.05 7.78
C THR A 104 -17.77 4.37 9.20
N PHE A 105 -17.12 3.43 9.90
CA PHE A 105 -16.61 3.68 11.25
C PHE A 105 -15.48 4.71 11.30
N ILE A 106 -14.72 4.87 10.21
CA ILE A 106 -13.67 5.89 10.11
C ILE A 106 -14.29 7.24 9.79
N ASP A 107 -15.25 7.26 8.87
CA ASP A 107 -15.92 8.47 8.42
C ASP A 107 -16.74 9.14 9.53
N GLU A 108 -17.32 8.35 10.43
CA GLU A 108 -18.02 8.83 11.62
C GLU A 108 -17.11 9.52 12.66
N LEU A 109 -15.79 9.38 12.56
CA LEU A 109 -14.83 9.85 13.56
C LEU A 109 -13.89 10.93 13.00
N ASP A 110 -14.16 12.19 13.38
CA ASP A 110 -13.33 13.36 13.04
C ASP A 110 -11.86 13.23 13.45
N THR A 111 -11.54 12.34 14.40
CA THR A 111 -10.17 12.11 14.89
C THR A 111 -9.23 11.73 13.74
N TYR A 112 -9.68 10.91 12.78
CA TYR A 112 -8.81 10.44 11.70
C TYR A 112 -8.49 11.58 10.72
N TYR A 113 -9.48 12.41 10.38
CA TYR A 113 -9.27 13.59 9.54
C TYR A 113 -8.46 14.67 10.25
N THR A 114 -8.74 14.91 11.54
CA THR A 114 -7.99 15.87 12.35
C THR A 114 -6.52 15.49 12.45
N THR A 115 -6.23 14.22 12.73
CA THR A 115 -4.84 13.74 12.82
C THR A 115 -4.11 13.77 11.47
N LEU A 116 -4.82 13.54 10.36
CA LEU A 116 -4.27 13.73 9.02
C LEU A 116 -3.89 15.18 8.76
N ILE A 117 -4.80 16.13 9.02
CA ILE A 117 -4.60 17.57 8.80
C ILE A 117 -3.45 18.11 9.65
N LEU A 118 -3.31 17.59 10.88
CA LEU A 118 -2.25 17.99 11.80
C LEU A 118 -0.89 17.37 11.49
N ASP A 119 -0.80 16.38 10.60
CA ASP A 119 0.47 15.76 10.23
C ASP A 119 1.32 16.73 9.38
N PRO A 120 2.49 17.17 9.88
CA PRO A 120 3.33 18.12 9.14
C PRO A 120 3.85 17.57 7.81
N ARG A 121 3.92 16.23 7.67
CA ARG A 121 4.36 15.59 6.41
C ARG A 121 3.31 15.78 5.33
N VAL A 122 2.05 15.53 5.66
CA VAL A 122 0.92 15.71 4.74
C VAL A 122 0.82 17.16 4.29
N LYS A 123 0.96 18.12 5.23
CA LYS A 123 1.04 19.55 4.87
C LYS A 123 2.26 19.88 4.00
N GLY A 124 3.41 19.28 4.30
CA GLY A 124 4.63 19.46 3.50
C GLY A 124 4.46 18.94 2.07
N ASP A 125 3.82 17.79 1.92
CA ASP A 125 3.53 17.20 0.63
C ASP A 125 2.48 18.00 -0.15
N LEU A 126 1.49 18.58 0.53
CA LEU A 126 0.55 19.51 -0.09
C LEU A 126 1.27 20.77 -0.63
N ILE A 127 2.23 21.31 0.13
CA ILE A 127 3.08 22.42 -0.36
C ILE A 127 3.89 22.00 -1.59
N LEU A 128 4.40 20.76 -1.62
CA LEU A 128 5.13 20.26 -2.79
C LEU A 128 4.26 20.19 -4.05
N ASN A 129 2.99 19.86 -3.90
CA ASN A 129 2.07 19.68 -5.02
C ASN A 129 1.42 21.00 -5.49
N GLU A 130 1.10 21.92 -4.57
CA GLU A 130 0.34 23.14 -4.88
C GLU A 130 1.22 24.34 -5.27
N LEU A 131 2.47 24.43 -4.78
CA LEU A 131 3.36 25.50 -5.21
C LEU A 131 4.10 25.11 -6.50
N GLU A 132 4.00 25.93 -7.53
CA GLU A 132 4.76 25.73 -8.77
C GLU A 132 6.25 26.07 -8.58
N ASP A 133 6.57 27.10 -7.80
CA ASP A 133 7.94 27.54 -7.54
C ASP A 133 8.71 26.51 -6.68
N LYS A 134 9.73 25.90 -7.27
CA LYS A 134 10.56 24.88 -6.64
C LYS A 134 11.46 25.45 -5.53
N GLU A 135 11.98 26.66 -5.69
CA GLU A 135 12.83 27.30 -4.69
C GLU A 135 12.00 27.71 -3.47
N ALA A 136 10.84 28.34 -3.70
CA ALA A 136 9.91 28.70 -2.63
C ALA A 136 9.44 27.46 -1.84
N ARG A 137 9.10 26.36 -2.52
CA ARG A 137 8.75 25.07 -1.87
C ARG A 137 9.86 24.60 -0.92
N ASN A 138 11.08 24.53 -1.42
CA ASN A 138 12.21 24.03 -0.64
C ASN A 138 12.54 24.93 0.55
N LEU A 139 12.41 26.25 0.39
CA LEU A 139 12.61 27.21 1.47
C LEU A 139 11.57 27.05 2.58
N ILE A 140 10.28 26.97 2.23
CA ILE A 140 9.19 26.79 3.19
C ILE A 140 9.36 25.47 3.96
N LEU A 141 9.60 24.37 3.25
CA LEU A 141 9.79 23.06 3.87
C LEU A 141 10.99 23.02 4.81
N ARG A 142 12.10 23.64 4.42
CA ARG A 142 13.29 23.75 5.27
C ARG A 142 13.01 24.58 6.51
N ALA A 143 12.32 25.72 6.37
CA ALA A 143 11.95 26.57 7.50
C ALA A 143 11.04 25.85 8.49
N VAL A 144 9.98 25.18 8.00
CA VAL A 144 9.06 24.39 8.83
C VAL A 144 9.80 23.26 9.54
N ARG A 145 10.64 22.50 8.83
CA ARG A 145 11.42 21.41 9.42
C ARG A 145 12.37 21.90 10.51
N ASN A 146 13.07 23.00 10.26
CA ASN A 146 13.99 23.59 11.25
C ASN A 146 13.24 24.07 12.50
N SER A 147 12.11 24.76 12.32
CA SER A 147 11.24 25.19 13.43
C SER A 147 10.73 24.00 14.25
N LEU A 148 10.33 22.90 13.59
CA LEU A 148 9.87 21.70 14.28
C LEU A 148 11.00 21.02 15.06
N HIS A 149 12.19 20.87 14.48
CA HIS A 149 13.33 20.30 15.18
C HIS A 149 13.79 21.17 16.37
N GLN A 150 13.68 22.49 16.27
CA GLN A 150 13.99 23.40 17.36
C GLN A 150 12.99 23.27 18.52
N LYS A 151 11.69 23.16 18.21
CA LYS A 151 10.63 23.01 19.22
C LYS A 151 10.56 21.60 19.82
N TYR A 152 10.93 20.58 19.04
CA TYR A 152 10.86 19.16 19.42
C TYR A 152 12.20 18.46 19.16
N PRO A 153 13.23 18.70 19.98
CA PRO A 153 14.53 18.08 19.80
C PRO A 153 14.44 16.56 19.98
N LEU A 154 15.20 15.82 19.17
CA LEU A 154 15.30 14.36 19.28
C LEU A 154 15.93 14.00 20.62
N ARG A 155 15.13 13.55 21.57
CA ARG A 155 15.63 12.93 22.80
C ARG A 155 16.37 11.65 22.40
N ASN A 156 17.65 11.53 22.75
CA ASN A 156 18.53 10.41 22.43
C ASN A 156 17.78 9.06 22.54
N ARG A 157 17.36 8.52 21.39
CA ARG A 157 16.99 7.12 21.26
C ARG A 157 18.15 6.47 20.54
N GLU A 158 18.96 5.73 21.29
CA GLU A 158 19.86 4.73 20.73
C GLU A 158 19.02 3.82 19.81
N SER A 159 19.40 3.73 18.53
CA SER A 159 18.81 2.77 17.61
C SER A 159 19.85 2.32 16.58
N PRO A 160 19.97 1.01 16.30
CA PRO A 160 20.92 0.48 15.32
C PRO A 160 20.48 0.89 13.91
N ARG A 161 21.27 1.75 13.26
CA ARG A 161 21.08 2.20 11.87
C ARG A 161 21.91 1.35 10.92
N THR A 162 21.34 0.32 10.29
CA THR A 162 22.03 -0.28 9.12
C THR A 162 21.16 -0.82 7.99
N VAL A 163 19.82 -0.79 8.03
CA VAL A 163 19.00 -1.47 6.98
C VAL A 163 18.25 -0.52 6.03
N LEU A 164 18.30 0.81 6.24
CA LEU A 164 17.34 1.75 5.62
C LEU A 164 17.65 2.27 4.21
N GLN A 165 18.70 1.82 3.52
CA GLN A 165 19.17 2.52 2.32
C GLN A 165 18.63 2.00 0.98
N GLN A 166 18.04 0.81 0.92
CA GLN A 166 17.52 0.23 -0.34
C GLN A 166 16.01 0.42 -0.55
N SER A 167 15.19 0.60 0.50
CA SER A 167 13.73 0.77 0.38
C SER A 167 13.28 2.20 0.07
N ALA A 168 14.16 3.20 0.13
CA ALA A 168 13.81 4.61 0.03
C ALA A 168 13.33 5.05 -1.38
N SER A 169 13.72 4.34 -2.43
CA SER A 169 13.35 4.65 -3.83
C SER A 169 11.92 4.23 -4.18
N GLU A 170 11.50 3.02 -3.80
CA GLU A 170 10.12 2.54 -4.01
C GLU A 170 9.12 3.23 -3.08
N THR A 171 9.57 3.59 -1.87
CA THR A 171 8.72 4.20 -0.84
C THR A 171 8.29 5.64 -1.18
N LYS A 172 9.16 6.43 -1.83
CA LYS A 172 8.81 7.78 -2.32
C LYS A 172 7.72 7.73 -3.38
N ILE A 173 7.74 6.70 -4.24
CA ILE A 173 6.76 6.53 -5.31
C ILE A 173 5.37 6.29 -4.73
N VAL A 174 5.27 5.57 -3.61
CA VAL A 174 4.00 5.32 -2.94
C VAL A 174 3.46 6.57 -2.26
N GLU A 175 4.28 7.32 -1.53
CA GLU A 175 3.87 8.58 -0.89
C GLU A 175 3.43 9.62 -1.91
N SER A 176 4.23 9.90 -2.94
CA SER A 176 3.86 10.86 -3.99
C SER A 176 2.55 10.49 -4.69
N ARG A 177 2.27 9.19 -4.88
CA ARG A 177 0.99 8.70 -5.43
C ARG A 177 -0.19 8.85 -4.47
N MET A 178 0.02 8.80 -3.17
CA MET A 178 -1.05 8.95 -2.17
C MET A 178 -1.50 10.42 -2.04
N LEU A 179 -0.62 11.37 -2.35
CA LEU A 179 -0.89 12.80 -2.22
C LEU A 179 -1.40 13.45 -3.50
N GLN A 180 -0.98 12.98 -4.67
CA GLN A 180 -1.58 13.37 -5.96
C GLN A 180 -3.07 13.02 -6.08
N ARG A 181 -3.60 12.16 -5.20
CA ARG A 181 -4.99 11.68 -5.25
C ARG A 181 -5.94 12.32 -4.24
N LEU A 182 -5.42 13.22 -3.41
CA LEU A 182 -6.23 14.06 -2.51
C LEU A 182 -6.61 15.41 -3.17
N GLN A 183 -6.25 15.60 -4.45
CA GLN A 183 -6.69 16.72 -5.27
C GLN A 183 -8.02 16.36 -5.96
N PRO A 184 -8.97 17.30 -6.06
CA PRO A 184 -10.23 17.10 -6.79
C PRO A 184 -10.05 16.90 -8.29
#